data_AF-A0A0M3KB74-F1
#
_entry.id   AF-A0A0M3KB74-F1
#
_cell.length_a   1.000
_cell.length_b   1.000
_cell.length_c   1.000
_cell.angle_alpha   90.00
_cell.angle_beta   90.00
_cell.angle_gamma   90.00
#
_symmetry.space_group_name_H-M   'P 1'
#
loop_
_entity.id
_entity.type
_entity.pdbx_description
1 polymer ?
#
loop_
_entity_poly.entity_id
_entity_poly.type
_entity_poly.pdbx_seq_one_letter_code
_entity_poly.pdbx_strand_id
1 'polypeptide(L)'
;MPNKSKNRRYVYDKSVDKEKKKIEKIFEGTSPLWIRIIIFILRAWFYIYDCLNYIPYELFNSPTAKLQRSNRIKAKPEKGLDSPWVNVEGPIDANIDGNDTVDKVFTYIAKKFGDKTALGTRELIDVTEQVQPDGRVFEKWELGEYQWESYEEVLDRIGMIAAGLNSIVDGQENKVRGQMQKSHKEENEITVESRASKDDIAMIMYTSGTTGAPKGVLITNENIVASAIGLAEGVPIVSSTDTYIGYLPLAHILEVAAELTCLVSELIGCYCNFVISLRGCRIGYSSPLTLHDRGAKIKPGTHGDCWALRPTVMAAVPAIMDRIFKAVSDEVASSPRLMQELFKLNYERKRARYEEGYCSPFLDRIVFKKIRRLLGGKLRGVMSGGAALNPETQRFMNICMCCPVIQGYG
;
A
#
# COMPACT_ATOMS: atom_id res chain seq x y z
N MET A 1 -29.95 31.72 -18.30
CA MET A 1 -28.88 31.99 -19.28
C MET A 1 -27.75 30.97 -19.06
N PRO A 2 -27.44 30.08 -20.01
CA PRO A 2 -26.44 29.05 -19.80
C PRO A 2 -25.04 29.66 -19.90
N ASN A 3 -24.29 29.61 -18.81
CA ASN A 3 -22.95 30.18 -18.76
C ASN A 3 -21.95 29.20 -19.41
N LYS A 4 -21.23 29.74 -20.40
CA LYS A 4 -20.40 29.03 -21.36
C LYS A 4 -19.34 28.18 -20.67
N SER A 5 -19.23 26.93 -21.13
CA SER A 5 -18.09 26.04 -20.96
C SER A 5 -16.81 26.77 -21.39
N LYS A 6 -16.04 27.27 -20.41
CA LYS A 6 -14.66 27.68 -20.68
C LYS A 6 -13.85 26.43 -20.95
N ASN A 7 -13.53 26.24 -22.23
CA ASN A 7 -12.43 25.45 -22.76
C ASN A 7 -11.26 25.39 -21.76
N ARG A 8 -11.12 24.27 -21.04
CA ARG A 8 -9.80 23.86 -20.54
C ARG A 8 -9.03 23.40 -21.77
N ARG A 9 -8.33 24.34 -22.41
CA ARG A 9 -7.25 24.02 -23.34
C ARG A 9 -6.37 22.99 -22.63
N TYR A 10 -6.18 21.83 -23.26
CA TYR A 10 -5.13 20.90 -22.90
C TYR A 10 -3.83 21.71 -22.76
N VAL A 11 -3.39 21.90 -21.53
CA VAL A 11 -2.06 22.45 -21.28
C VAL A 11 -1.12 21.42 -21.86
N TYR A 12 -0.39 21.79 -22.90
CA TYR A 12 0.69 20.98 -23.46
C TYR A 12 1.67 20.71 -22.32
N ASP A 13 1.58 19.50 -21.76
CA ASP A 13 2.27 19.16 -20.52
C ASP A 13 3.73 18.85 -20.82
N LYS A 14 4.62 19.76 -20.40
CA LYS A 14 6.08 19.60 -20.51
C LYS A 14 6.60 18.36 -19.76
N SER A 15 5.79 17.72 -18.90
CA SER A 15 6.10 16.42 -18.28
C SER A 15 6.15 15.29 -19.32
N VAL A 16 5.29 15.31 -20.34
CA VAL A 16 5.20 14.25 -21.36
C VAL A 16 6.48 14.15 -22.20
N ASP A 17 7.08 15.30 -22.52
CA ASP A 17 8.35 15.36 -23.26
C ASP A 17 9.55 14.97 -22.38
N LYS A 18 9.49 15.21 -21.07
CA LYS A 18 10.51 14.75 -20.11
C LYS A 18 10.43 13.23 -19.92
N GLU A 19 9.22 12.67 -19.78
CA GLU A 19 8.99 11.23 -19.66
C GLU A 19 9.51 10.50 -20.91
N LYS A 20 9.13 10.96 -22.12
CA LYS A 20 9.64 10.42 -23.38
C LYS A 20 11.17 10.44 -23.42
N LYS A 21 11.81 11.55 -23.09
CA LYS A 21 13.28 11.66 -23.06
C LYS A 21 13.95 10.74 -22.02
N LYS A 22 13.34 10.58 -20.85
CA LYS A 22 13.85 9.73 -19.77
C LYS A 22 13.81 8.25 -20.16
N ILE A 23 12.72 7.84 -20.82
CA ILE A 23 12.52 6.48 -21.33
C ILE A 23 13.35 6.25 -22.59
N GLU A 24 13.43 7.22 -23.52
CA GLU A 24 14.27 7.13 -24.72
C GLU A 24 15.74 6.96 -24.37
N LYS A 25 16.23 7.63 -23.31
CA LYS A 25 17.57 7.42 -22.76
C LYS A 25 17.82 6.00 -22.24
N ILE A 26 16.77 5.29 -21.78
CA ILE A 26 16.90 3.88 -21.34
C ILE A 26 17.15 2.96 -22.55
N PHE A 27 16.82 3.39 -23.78
CA PHE A 27 16.81 2.55 -24.98
C PHE A 27 17.78 2.97 -26.08
N GLU A 28 18.86 3.68 -25.73
CA GLU A 28 19.90 4.05 -26.70
C GLU A 28 20.44 2.80 -27.45
N GLY A 29 20.61 2.91 -28.77
CA GLY A 29 21.09 1.83 -29.65
C GLY A 29 20.16 1.48 -30.83
N THR A 30 20.71 0.87 -31.87
CA THR A 30 19.95 0.37 -33.03
C THR A 30 19.63 -1.11 -32.86
N SER A 31 18.34 -1.45 -32.85
CA SER A 31 17.91 -2.85 -32.76
C SER A 31 18.13 -3.57 -34.10
N PRO A 32 18.63 -4.84 -34.09
CA PRO A 32 18.78 -5.67 -35.29
C PRO A 32 17.49 -5.77 -36.11
N LEU A 33 17.63 -5.98 -37.42
CA LEU A 33 16.49 -6.02 -38.36
C LEU A 33 15.44 -7.06 -37.96
N TRP A 34 15.85 -8.26 -37.54
CA TRP A 34 14.95 -9.32 -37.12
C TRP A 34 14.08 -8.93 -35.91
N ILE A 35 14.63 -8.18 -34.94
CA ILE A 35 13.86 -7.64 -33.80
C ILE A 35 12.82 -6.64 -34.30
N ARG A 36 13.19 -5.76 -35.23
CA ARG A 36 12.26 -4.77 -35.80
C ARG A 36 11.10 -5.44 -36.52
N ILE A 37 11.36 -6.52 -37.26
CA ILE A 37 10.31 -7.32 -37.93
C ILE A 37 9.37 -7.94 -36.90
N ILE A 38 9.90 -8.56 -35.83
CA ILE A 38 9.08 -9.12 -34.75
C ILE A 38 8.21 -8.03 -34.09
N ILE A 39 8.79 -6.88 -33.77
CA ILE A 39 8.07 -5.76 -33.15
C ILE A 39 6.98 -5.23 -34.09
N PHE A 40 7.23 -5.18 -35.41
CA PHE A 40 6.22 -4.79 -36.40
C PHE A 40 5.05 -5.78 -36.45
N ILE A 41 5.34 -7.09 -36.48
CA ILE A 41 4.30 -8.13 -36.44
C ILE A 41 3.48 -8.03 -35.14
N LEU A 42 4.14 -7.83 -34.01
CA LEU A 42 3.47 -7.65 -32.72
C LEU A 42 2.60 -6.39 -32.70
N ARG A 43 3.05 -5.28 -33.30
CA ARG A 43 2.21 -4.06 -33.45
C ARG A 43 0.94 -4.34 -34.24
N ALA A 44 1.04 -5.05 -35.36
CA ALA A 44 -0.11 -5.44 -36.16
C ALA A 44 -1.05 -6.37 -35.38
N TRP A 45 -0.51 -7.37 -34.69
CA TRP A 45 -1.28 -8.27 -33.83
C TRP A 45 -1.99 -7.52 -32.69
N PHE A 46 -1.30 -6.58 -32.06
CA PHE A 46 -1.85 -5.74 -30.99
C PHE A 46 -3.00 -4.87 -31.46
N TYR A 47 -2.92 -4.33 -32.68
CA TYR A 47 -4.02 -3.59 -33.28
C TYR A 47 -5.24 -4.49 -33.52
N ILE A 48 -5.04 -5.70 -34.06
CA ILE A 48 -6.12 -6.68 -34.26
C ILE A 48 -6.74 -7.07 -32.91
N TYR A 49 -5.92 -7.36 -31.90
CA TYR A 49 -6.38 -7.67 -30.55
C TYR A 49 -7.21 -6.53 -29.95
N ASP A 50 -6.79 -5.28 -30.12
CA ASP A 50 -7.54 -4.11 -29.66
C ASP A 50 -8.92 -4.03 -30.34
N CYS A 51 -8.98 -4.22 -31.66
CA CYS A 51 -10.26 -4.24 -32.39
C CYS A 51 -11.21 -5.34 -31.88
N LEU A 52 -10.68 -6.53 -31.60
CA LEU A 52 -11.46 -7.66 -31.10
C LEU A 52 -11.94 -7.47 -29.66
N ASN A 53 -11.12 -6.84 -28.80
CA ASN A 53 -11.43 -6.65 -27.39
C ASN A 53 -12.21 -5.35 -27.10
N TYR A 54 -12.30 -4.43 -28.07
CA TYR A 54 -13.01 -3.17 -27.92
C TYR A 54 -14.48 -3.36 -27.51
N ILE A 55 -15.20 -4.23 -28.22
CA ILE A 55 -16.65 -4.42 -28.03
C ILE A 55 -16.97 -5.05 -26.65
N PRO A 56 -16.34 -6.16 -26.22
CA PRO A 56 -16.54 -6.69 -24.86
C PRO A 56 -16.16 -5.68 -23.78
N TYR A 57 -15.10 -4.90 -23.99
CA TYR A 57 -14.61 -3.97 -22.97
C TYR A 57 -15.57 -2.77 -22.78
N GLU A 58 -16.14 -2.23 -23.85
CA GLU A 58 -17.15 -1.17 -23.75
C GLU A 58 -18.43 -1.65 -23.04
N LEU A 59 -18.84 -2.90 -23.28
CA LEU A 59 -20.04 -3.49 -22.69
C LEU A 59 -19.87 -3.85 -21.20
N PHE A 60 -18.72 -4.35 -20.77
CA PHE A 60 -18.52 -4.84 -19.40
C PHE A 60 -17.68 -3.91 -18.50
N ASN A 61 -16.86 -3.02 -19.06
CA ASN A 61 -15.93 -2.15 -18.33
C ASN A 61 -15.81 -0.76 -18.99
N SER A 62 -16.93 -0.03 -19.14
CA SER A 62 -16.97 1.27 -19.82
C SER A 62 -15.85 2.22 -19.32
N PRO A 63 -14.89 2.58 -20.19
CA PRO A 63 -13.83 3.54 -19.88
C PRO A 63 -14.40 4.89 -19.43
N THR A 64 -15.54 5.29 -19.99
CA THR A 64 -16.25 6.53 -19.65
C THR A 64 -16.71 6.51 -18.20
N ALA A 65 -17.31 5.42 -17.73
CA ALA A 65 -17.74 5.28 -16.33
C ALA A 65 -16.55 5.34 -15.37
N LYS A 66 -15.41 4.73 -15.74
CA LYS A 66 -14.17 4.79 -14.96
C LYS A 66 -13.61 6.22 -14.88
N LEU A 67 -13.56 6.94 -15.99
CA LEU A 67 -13.11 8.33 -16.04
C LEU A 67 -14.05 9.26 -15.24
N GLN A 68 -15.37 9.06 -15.33
CA GLN A 68 -16.35 9.80 -14.52
C GLN A 68 -16.12 9.58 -13.02
N ARG A 69 -15.94 8.32 -12.58
CA ARG A 69 -15.60 8.02 -11.17
C ARG A 69 -14.28 8.66 -10.74
N SER A 70 -13.28 8.67 -11.62
CA SER A 70 -11.99 9.32 -11.34
C SER A 70 -12.15 10.83 -11.16
N ASN A 71 -12.92 11.49 -12.03
CA ASN A 71 -13.11 12.94 -12.07
C ASN A 71 -14.11 13.47 -11.03
N ARG A 72 -14.84 12.60 -10.32
CA ARG A 72 -15.74 13.04 -9.25
C ARG A 72 -14.96 13.77 -8.16
N ILE A 73 -15.52 14.86 -7.66
CA ILE A 73 -15.03 15.57 -6.47
C ILE A 73 -15.27 14.64 -5.28
N LYS A 74 -14.22 14.34 -4.52
CA LYS A 74 -14.26 13.43 -3.36
C LYS A 74 -14.19 14.19 -2.03
N ALA A 75 -13.53 15.34 -2.02
CA ALA A 75 -13.43 16.20 -0.85
C ALA A 75 -13.50 17.67 -1.26
N LYS A 76 -13.92 18.52 -0.31
CA LYS A 76 -13.93 19.98 -0.43
C LYS A 76 -13.30 20.59 0.83
N PRO A 77 -12.62 21.74 0.72
CA PRO A 77 -12.15 22.45 1.91
C PRO A 77 -13.35 22.93 2.74
N GLU A 78 -13.21 22.91 4.06
CA GLU A 78 -14.26 23.41 4.96
C GLU A 78 -14.49 24.92 4.78
N LYS A 79 -13.42 25.70 4.64
CA LYS A 79 -13.46 27.17 4.51
C LYS A 79 -12.68 27.68 3.30
N GLY A 80 -11.41 27.30 3.21
CA GLY A 80 -10.46 27.76 2.18
C GLY A 80 -9.42 26.69 1.84
N LEU A 81 -8.57 26.92 0.84
CA LEU A 81 -7.63 25.90 0.36
C LEU A 81 -6.66 25.40 1.45
N ASP A 82 -6.38 26.24 2.45
CA ASP A 82 -5.50 25.92 3.58
C ASP A 82 -6.25 25.30 4.79
N SER A 83 -7.57 25.11 4.68
CA SER A 83 -8.37 24.44 5.71
C SER A 83 -8.43 22.93 5.51
N PRO A 84 -8.78 22.14 6.55
CA PRO A 84 -9.01 20.72 6.40
C PRO A 84 -9.98 20.41 5.27
N TRP A 85 -9.68 19.34 4.53
CA TRP A 85 -10.51 18.85 3.45
C TRP A 85 -11.44 17.77 3.99
N VAL A 86 -12.73 17.94 3.75
CA VAL A 86 -13.79 17.05 4.25
C VAL A 86 -14.42 16.31 3.08
N ASN A 87 -14.77 15.04 3.29
CA ASN A 87 -15.49 14.24 2.32
C ASN A 87 -16.81 14.94 1.92
N VAL A 88 -17.12 14.95 0.62
CA VAL A 88 -18.37 15.54 0.10
C VAL A 88 -19.64 14.82 0.55
N GLU A 89 -19.51 13.57 0.98
CA GLU A 89 -20.61 12.74 1.50
C GLU A 89 -20.83 12.93 3.01
N GLY A 90 -19.97 13.72 3.67
CA GLY A 90 -20.05 14.01 5.11
C GLY A 90 -19.04 13.22 5.95
N PRO A 91 -19.01 13.47 7.27
CA PRO A 91 -18.17 12.73 8.20
C PRO A 91 -18.66 11.27 8.31
N ILE A 92 -17.72 10.37 8.52
CA ILE A 92 -17.97 8.94 8.71
C ILE A 92 -18.16 8.69 10.20
N ASP A 93 -19.13 7.84 10.55
CA ASP A 93 -19.30 7.40 11.94
C ASP A 93 -18.13 6.48 12.34
N ALA A 94 -17.44 6.85 13.41
CA ALA A 94 -16.25 6.16 13.90
C ALA A 94 -16.59 4.93 14.74
N ASN A 95 -17.51 4.11 14.24
CA ASN A 95 -18.07 2.99 14.96
C ASN A 95 -18.22 1.79 14.02
N ILE A 96 -17.67 0.65 14.42
CA ILE A 96 -17.78 -0.60 13.67
C ILE A 96 -18.49 -1.64 14.53
N ASP A 97 -19.76 -1.93 14.24
CA ASP A 97 -20.58 -2.89 14.99
C ASP A 97 -20.56 -2.68 16.52
N GLY A 98 -20.58 -1.42 16.98
CA GLY A 98 -20.50 -1.06 18.39
C GLY A 98 -19.08 -0.88 18.93
N ASN A 99 -18.04 -1.06 18.11
CA ASN A 99 -16.63 -0.91 18.49
C ASN A 99 -16.11 0.46 18.05
N ASP A 100 -15.81 1.31 19.02
CA ASP A 100 -15.50 2.74 18.83
C ASP A 100 -14.05 3.11 19.23
N THR A 101 -13.26 2.12 19.66
CA THR A 101 -11.84 2.28 19.98
C THR A 101 -10.99 1.26 19.24
N VAL A 102 -9.70 1.59 19.05
CA VAL A 102 -8.78 0.76 18.23
C VAL A 102 -8.67 -0.66 18.79
N ASP A 103 -8.60 -0.79 20.12
CA ASP A 103 -8.51 -2.06 20.82
C ASP A 103 -9.80 -2.88 20.75
N LYS A 104 -10.99 -2.25 20.86
CA LYS A 104 -12.28 -2.93 20.69
C LYS A 104 -12.43 -3.44 19.25
N VAL A 105 -12.05 -2.62 18.27
CA VAL A 105 -12.05 -3.00 16.86
C VAL A 105 -11.12 -4.19 16.62
N PHE A 106 -9.89 -4.16 17.14
CA PHE A 106 -8.96 -5.28 17.00
C PHE A 106 -9.48 -6.55 17.70
N THR A 107 -10.02 -6.42 18.92
CA THR A 107 -10.61 -7.54 19.68
C THR A 107 -11.77 -8.17 18.91
N TYR A 108 -12.65 -7.36 18.33
CA TYR A 108 -13.75 -7.84 17.49
C TYR A 108 -13.22 -8.64 16.29
N ILE A 109 -12.20 -8.12 15.59
CA ILE A 109 -11.58 -8.79 14.43
C ILE A 109 -10.95 -10.11 14.88
N ALA A 110 -10.21 -10.11 15.97
CA ALA A 110 -9.52 -11.30 16.47
C ALA A 110 -10.49 -12.40 16.91
N LYS A 111 -11.62 -12.04 17.56
CA LYS A 111 -12.69 -13.01 17.87
C LYS A 111 -13.32 -13.62 16.61
N LYS A 112 -13.37 -12.87 15.50
CA LYS A 112 -13.96 -13.33 14.24
C LYS A 112 -13.00 -14.17 13.39
N PHE A 113 -11.69 -13.88 13.43
CA PHE A 113 -10.67 -14.51 12.59
C PHE A 113 -9.53 -15.15 13.38
N GLY A 114 -9.77 -15.58 14.62
CA GLY A 114 -8.74 -16.02 15.56
C GLY A 114 -7.70 -16.97 14.95
N ASP A 115 -8.16 -18.01 14.25
CA ASP A 115 -7.33 -19.04 13.61
C ASP A 115 -6.58 -18.57 12.35
N LYS A 116 -6.85 -17.37 11.85
CA LYS A 116 -6.23 -16.83 10.64
C LYS A 116 -4.92 -16.14 10.97
N THR A 117 -4.00 -16.24 10.02
CA THR A 117 -2.73 -15.53 10.04
C THR A 117 -2.95 -14.00 10.07
N ALA A 118 -2.37 -13.31 11.05
CA ALA A 118 -2.48 -11.87 11.22
C ALA A 118 -1.16 -11.16 10.90
N LEU A 119 -0.12 -11.41 11.69
CA LEU A 119 1.15 -10.66 11.64
C LEU A 119 2.29 -11.60 11.32
N GLY A 120 3.18 -11.19 10.42
CA GLY A 120 4.32 -11.98 9.99
C GLY A 120 5.61 -11.19 10.07
N THR A 121 6.65 -11.81 10.60
CA THR A 121 8.02 -11.27 10.57
C THR A 121 8.95 -12.26 9.88
N ARG A 122 10.07 -11.79 9.35
CA ARG A 122 10.99 -12.64 8.60
C ARG A 122 12.19 -13.01 9.44
N GLU A 123 12.56 -14.28 9.41
CA GLU A 123 13.73 -14.80 10.11
C GLU A 123 15.02 -14.23 9.50
N LEU A 124 15.96 -13.79 10.35
CA LEU A 124 17.29 -13.36 9.93
C LEU A 124 18.24 -14.56 10.07
N ILE A 125 18.65 -15.15 8.93
CA ILE A 125 19.48 -16.36 8.89
C ILE A 125 20.95 -16.00 9.08
N ASP A 126 21.44 -15.03 8.31
CA ASP A 126 22.86 -14.70 8.25
C ASP A 126 23.07 -13.20 8.03
N VAL A 127 24.14 -12.67 8.61
CA VAL A 127 24.57 -11.28 8.49
C VAL A 127 26.03 -11.27 8.04
N THR A 128 26.25 -10.74 6.85
CA THR A 128 27.57 -10.64 6.23
C THR A 128 27.98 -9.18 6.07
N GLU A 129 29.23 -8.88 6.38
CA GLU A 129 29.81 -7.57 6.16
C GLU A 129 30.47 -7.52 4.78
N GLN A 130 30.08 -6.53 3.97
CA GLN A 130 30.68 -6.28 2.67
C GLN A 130 31.41 -4.94 2.68
N VAL A 131 32.74 -4.99 2.57
CA VAL A 131 33.57 -3.80 2.43
C VAL A 131 33.50 -3.29 0.99
N GLN A 132 33.06 -2.06 0.81
CA GLN A 132 33.05 -1.40 -0.49
C GLN A 132 34.45 -0.87 -0.87
N PRO A 133 34.70 -0.60 -2.16
CA PRO A 133 35.98 -0.03 -2.61
C PRO A 133 36.36 1.31 -1.95
N ASP A 134 35.39 2.04 -1.40
CA ASP A 134 35.59 3.28 -0.66
C ASP A 134 35.89 3.06 0.84
N GLY A 135 36.05 1.81 1.28
CA GLY A 135 36.32 1.41 2.66
C GLY A 135 35.08 1.35 3.56
N ARG A 136 33.89 1.69 3.06
CA ARG A 136 32.66 1.59 3.85
C ARG A 136 32.22 0.14 3.99
N VAL A 137 31.89 -0.26 5.21
CA VAL A 137 31.33 -1.58 5.50
C VAL A 137 29.82 -1.50 5.44
N PHE A 138 29.21 -2.32 4.60
CA PHE A 138 27.76 -2.47 4.52
C PHE A 138 27.35 -3.85 5.00
N GLU A 139 26.40 -3.85 5.91
CA GLU A 139 25.75 -5.05 6.42
C GLU A 139 24.78 -5.62 5.36
N LYS A 140 24.87 -6.93 5.11
CA LYS A 140 24.07 -7.69 4.16
C LYS A 140 23.41 -8.88 4.84
N TRP A 141 22.13 -9.05 4.62
CA TRP A 141 21.26 -10.01 5.30
C TRP A 141 20.82 -11.12 4.35
N GLU A 142 20.90 -12.34 4.85
CA GLU A 142 20.18 -13.49 4.31
C GLU A 142 18.94 -13.71 5.17
N LEU A 143 17.78 -13.69 4.55
CA LEU A 143 16.50 -13.73 5.23
C LEU A 143 15.78 -15.04 4.90
N GLY A 144 15.25 -15.69 5.93
CA GLY A 144 14.53 -16.95 5.83
C GLY A 144 13.06 -16.78 5.46
N GLU A 145 12.25 -17.70 5.96
CA GLU A 145 10.81 -17.68 5.77
C GLU A 145 10.11 -16.70 6.72
N TYR A 146 8.86 -16.36 6.40
CA TYR A 146 8.01 -15.61 7.30
C TYR A 146 7.51 -16.51 8.43
N GLN A 147 7.77 -16.08 9.66
CA GLN A 147 7.16 -16.61 10.87
C GLN A 147 5.88 -15.82 11.15
N TRP A 148 4.79 -16.54 11.34
CA TRP A 148 3.44 -15.97 11.39
C TRP A 148 2.80 -16.19 12.75
N GLU A 149 2.10 -15.18 13.22
CA GLU A 149 1.18 -15.23 14.35
C GLU A 149 -0.25 -15.11 13.83
N SER A 150 -1.14 -15.90 14.41
CA SER A 150 -2.59 -15.82 14.21
C SER A 150 -3.19 -14.61 14.94
N TYR A 151 -4.43 -14.24 14.59
CA TYR A 151 -5.11 -13.14 15.29
C TYR A 151 -5.31 -13.45 16.78
N GLU A 152 -5.59 -14.71 17.12
CA GLU A 152 -5.73 -15.17 18.50
C GLU A 152 -4.42 -15.03 19.27
N GLU A 153 -3.30 -15.53 18.73
CA GLU A 153 -1.98 -15.38 19.35
C GLU A 153 -1.58 -13.91 19.55
N VAL A 154 -1.91 -13.05 18.57
CA VAL A 154 -1.66 -11.60 18.69
C VAL A 154 -2.53 -11.00 19.79
N LEU A 155 -3.81 -11.37 19.88
CA LEU A 155 -4.72 -10.89 20.92
C LEU A 155 -4.27 -11.35 22.32
N ASP A 156 -3.85 -12.60 22.46
CA ASP A 156 -3.30 -13.14 23.71
C ASP A 156 -2.06 -12.37 24.15
N ARG A 157 -1.14 -12.10 23.22
CA ARG A 157 0.05 -11.29 23.50
C ARG A 157 -0.32 -9.88 23.94
N ILE A 158 -1.31 -9.24 23.30
CA ILE A 158 -1.82 -7.94 23.72
C ILE A 158 -2.39 -8.03 25.15
N GLY A 159 -3.18 -9.07 25.46
CA GLY A 159 -3.75 -9.31 26.78
C GLY A 159 -2.69 -9.47 27.86
N MET A 160 -1.63 -10.23 27.60
CA MET A 160 -0.49 -10.39 28.52
C MET A 160 0.24 -9.08 28.79
N ILE A 161 0.50 -8.29 27.74
CA ILE A 161 1.15 -6.97 27.88
C ILE A 161 0.25 -6.02 28.67
N ALA A 162 -1.04 -5.97 28.35
CA ALA A 162 -2.02 -5.12 29.04
C ALA A 162 -2.15 -5.48 30.52
N ALA A 163 -2.24 -6.77 30.85
CA ALA A 163 -2.27 -7.25 32.24
C ALA A 163 -0.98 -6.87 32.99
N GLY A 164 0.18 -7.02 32.35
CA GLY A 164 1.46 -6.58 32.90
C GLY A 164 1.49 -5.08 33.19
N LEU A 165 1.06 -4.24 32.24
CA LEU A 165 0.98 -2.79 32.43
C LEU A 165 0.02 -2.40 33.54
N ASN A 166 -1.17 -2.99 33.59
CA ASN A 166 -2.14 -2.76 34.66
C ASN A 166 -1.55 -3.11 36.03
N SER A 167 -0.83 -4.23 36.13
CA SER A 167 -0.18 -4.61 37.40
C SER A 167 0.85 -3.59 37.88
N ILE A 168 1.54 -2.90 36.96
CA ILE A 168 2.50 -1.84 37.29
C ILE A 168 1.76 -0.59 37.78
N VAL A 169 0.69 -0.19 37.09
CA VAL A 169 -0.11 0.99 37.45
C VAL A 169 -0.82 0.77 38.77
N ASP A 170 -1.53 -0.34 38.93
CA ASP A 170 -2.23 -0.72 40.17
C ASP A 170 -1.24 -0.92 41.33
N GLY A 171 -0.03 -1.43 41.05
CA GLY A 171 1.06 -1.53 42.02
C GLY A 171 1.60 -0.18 42.48
N GLN A 172 1.52 0.86 41.65
CA GLN A 172 1.84 2.24 42.04
C GLN A 172 0.68 2.89 42.81
N GLU A 173 -0.58 2.68 42.41
CA GLU A 173 -1.74 3.17 43.16
C GLU A 173 -1.85 2.54 44.56
N ASN A 174 -1.58 1.23 44.69
CA ASN A 174 -1.55 0.52 45.98
C ASN A 174 -0.32 0.85 46.85
N LYS A 175 0.74 1.45 46.28
CA LYS A 175 1.84 2.06 47.05
C LYS A 175 1.47 3.43 47.61
N VAL A 176 0.54 4.14 46.96
CA VAL A 176 0.01 5.44 47.41
C VAL A 176 -1.18 5.25 48.37
N ARG A 177 -1.96 4.19 48.21
CA ARG A 177 -3.07 3.80 49.09
C ARG A 177 -2.68 2.57 49.90
N GLY A 178 -2.29 2.79 51.15
CA GLY A 178 -1.98 1.71 52.07
C GLY A 178 -3.14 0.72 52.24
N GLN A 179 -2.84 -0.55 51.95
CA GLN A 179 -3.48 -1.80 52.39
C GLN A 179 -4.60 -2.44 51.54
N MET A 180 -4.33 -3.74 51.29
CA MET A 180 -5.21 -4.92 51.30
C MET A 180 -6.35 -5.04 50.28
N GLN A 181 -6.24 -6.02 49.38
CA GLN A 181 -6.83 -7.36 49.59
C GLN A 181 -6.27 -8.38 48.57
N LYS A 182 -5.96 -9.58 49.05
CA LYS A 182 -5.65 -10.75 48.22
C LYS A 182 -6.97 -11.47 47.90
N SER A 183 -7.27 -11.67 46.62
CA SER A 183 -8.24 -12.68 46.18
C SER A 183 -7.59 -13.63 45.17
N HIS A 184 -7.85 -14.92 45.40
CA HIS A 184 -7.40 -16.06 44.62
C HIS A 184 -8.34 -16.38 43.44
N LYS A 185 -7.78 -17.13 42.47
CA LYS A 185 -8.41 -17.91 41.36
C LYS A 185 -8.89 -17.08 40.16
N GLU A 186 -8.75 -17.50 38.91
CA GLU A 186 -8.68 -18.83 38.27
C GLU A 186 -7.96 -18.70 36.91
N GLU A 187 -7.37 -19.77 36.36
CA GLU A 187 -6.85 -19.82 34.98
C GLU A 187 -8.01 -19.67 34.00
N ASN A 188 -8.33 -18.44 33.61
CA ASN A 188 -9.32 -18.11 32.58
C ASN A 188 -8.72 -17.03 31.69
N GLU A 189 -8.91 -17.18 30.38
CA GLU A 189 -8.76 -16.19 29.30
C GLU A 189 -8.32 -14.78 29.79
N ILE A 190 -7.09 -14.36 29.45
CA ILE A 190 -6.57 -13.02 29.82
C ILE A 190 -7.22 -11.97 28.90
N THR A 191 -8.55 -11.85 28.92
CA THR A 191 -9.26 -10.76 28.26
C THR A 191 -9.39 -9.60 29.22
N VAL A 192 -8.46 -8.64 29.13
CA VAL A 192 -8.57 -7.34 29.79
C VAL A 192 -9.67 -6.55 29.07
N GLU A 193 -10.83 -6.42 29.69
CA GLU A 193 -11.88 -5.55 29.14
C GLU A 193 -11.40 -4.10 29.07
N SER A 194 -11.55 -3.49 27.91
CA SER A 194 -11.15 -2.13 27.66
C SER A 194 -12.06 -1.14 28.37
N ARG A 195 -11.44 -0.21 29.11
CA ARG A 195 -12.12 0.91 29.75
C ARG A 195 -12.07 2.19 28.91
N ALA A 196 -11.49 2.13 27.70
CA ALA A 196 -11.27 3.30 26.86
C ALA A 196 -12.57 3.79 26.21
N SER A 197 -12.69 5.11 26.14
CA SER A 197 -13.68 5.85 25.37
C SER A 197 -13.11 6.27 24.01
N LYS A 198 -14.00 6.50 23.03
CA LYS A 198 -13.63 7.03 21.71
C LYS A 198 -12.89 8.38 21.79
N ASP A 199 -13.16 9.19 22.81
CA ASP A 199 -12.57 10.53 22.99
C ASP A 199 -11.17 10.46 23.64
N ASP A 200 -10.79 9.31 24.19
CA ASP A 200 -9.49 9.14 24.83
C ASP A 200 -8.37 9.19 23.79
N ILE A 201 -7.22 9.75 24.20
CA ILE A 201 -6.02 9.81 23.37
C ILE A 201 -5.48 8.39 23.18
N ALA A 202 -5.47 7.94 21.93
CA ALA A 202 -4.91 6.66 21.54
C ALA A 202 -3.42 6.77 21.17
N MET A 203 -3.00 7.91 20.62
CA MET A 203 -1.65 8.09 20.13
C MET A 203 -1.18 9.54 20.19
N ILE A 204 0.13 9.72 20.43
CA ILE A 204 0.82 11.00 20.25
C ILE A 204 1.88 10.83 19.17
N MET A 205 1.67 11.44 18.00
CA MET A 205 2.62 11.39 16.89
C MET A 205 3.43 12.68 16.79
N TYR A 206 4.76 12.56 16.81
CA TYR A 206 5.64 13.73 16.71
C TYR A 206 5.91 14.08 15.24
N THR A 207 5.77 15.36 14.93
CA THR A 207 6.07 15.90 13.60
C THR A 207 7.23 16.89 13.67
N SER A 208 8.15 16.77 12.71
CA SER A 208 9.23 17.72 12.50
C SER A 208 8.67 18.96 11.79
N GLY A 209 8.36 20.00 12.57
CA GLY A 209 8.06 21.32 12.01
C GLY A 209 9.31 21.94 11.36
N THR A 210 9.10 22.88 10.43
CA THR A 210 10.21 23.58 9.74
C THR A 210 10.97 24.55 10.64
N THR A 211 10.42 24.92 11.81
CA THR A 211 10.96 25.94 12.70
C THR A 211 10.69 25.62 14.18
N GLY A 212 11.43 24.67 14.77
CA GLY A 212 11.46 24.49 16.23
C GLY A 212 11.45 23.04 16.71
N ALA A 213 11.17 22.87 18.01
CA ALA A 213 11.05 21.56 18.64
C ALA A 213 9.92 20.72 18.00
N PRO A 214 10.07 19.38 17.94
CA PRO A 214 9.02 18.50 17.45
C PRO A 214 7.69 18.72 18.19
N LYS A 215 6.59 18.75 17.45
CA LYS A 215 5.24 18.92 18.02
C LYS A 215 4.53 17.58 18.10
N GLY A 216 4.03 17.23 19.28
CA GLY A 216 3.21 16.03 19.48
C GLY A 216 1.76 16.31 19.08
N VAL A 217 1.28 15.59 18.07
CA VAL A 217 -0.11 15.62 17.63
C VAL A 217 -0.88 14.58 18.44
N LEU A 218 -1.87 15.05 19.20
CA LEU A 218 -2.78 14.19 19.96
C LEU A 218 -3.81 13.61 19.00
N ILE A 219 -3.96 12.28 18.99
CA ILE A 219 -4.88 11.55 18.13
C ILE A 219 -5.79 10.69 19.02
N THR A 220 -7.10 10.92 18.94
CA THR A 220 -8.09 10.14 19.71
C THR A 220 -8.35 8.78 19.06
N ASN A 221 -8.96 7.86 19.82
CA ASN A 221 -9.49 6.61 19.28
C ASN A 221 -10.45 6.87 18.10
N GLU A 222 -11.38 7.81 18.26
CA GLU A 222 -12.34 8.20 17.24
C GLU A 222 -11.66 8.61 15.93
N ASN A 223 -10.58 9.40 16.00
CA ASN A 223 -9.84 9.84 14.82
C ASN A 223 -9.24 8.64 14.05
N ILE A 224 -8.69 7.67 14.77
CA ILE A 224 -8.05 6.50 14.15
C ILE A 224 -9.11 5.60 13.50
N VAL A 225 -10.19 5.30 14.22
CA VAL A 225 -11.28 4.42 13.72
C VAL A 225 -11.97 5.06 12.51
N ALA A 226 -12.32 6.36 12.58
CA ALA A 226 -12.90 7.07 11.44
C ALA A 226 -11.99 7.05 10.20
N SER A 227 -10.67 7.20 10.40
CA SER A 227 -9.69 7.19 9.31
C SER A 227 -9.60 5.82 8.64
N ALA A 228 -9.59 4.73 9.42
CA ALA A 228 -9.56 3.37 8.89
C ALA A 228 -10.82 3.04 8.08
N ILE A 229 -12.00 3.44 8.56
CA ILE A 229 -13.27 3.26 7.83
C ILE A 229 -13.26 4.08 6.53
N GLY A 230 -12.90 5.37 6.61
CA GLY A 230 -12.88 6.24 5.44
C GLY A 230 -11.88 5.84 4.38
N LEU A 231 -10.73 5.27 4.77
CA LEU A 231 -9.80 4.70 3.82
C LEU A 231 -10.34 3.41 3.18
N ALA A 232 -10.96 2.52 3.95
CA ALA A 232 -11.55 1.30 3.41
C ALA A 232 -12.68 1.60 2.40
N GLU A 233 -13.54 2.58 2.68
CA GLU A 233 -14.60 3.02 1.74
C GLU A 233 -14.04 3.77 0.53
N GLY A 234 -13.07 4.65 0.76
CA GLY A 234 -12.47 5.49 -0.30
C GLY A 234 -11.52 4.73 -1.23
N VAL A 235 -10.96 3.63 -0.76
CA VAL A 235 -9.92 2.84 -1.43
C VAL A 235 -10.40 1.38 -1.55
N PRO A 236 -11.27 1.04 -2.52
CA PRO A 236 -11.76 -0.33 -2.75
C PRO A 236 -10.70 -1.21 -3.44
N ILE A 237 -9.46 -1.10 -2.97
CA ILE A 237 -8.33 -1.94 -3.36
C ILE A 237 -8.22 -3.10 -2.38
N VAL A 238 -8.52 -2.88 -1.09
CA VAL A 238 -8.31 -3.88 -0.04
C VAL A 238 -9.47 -4.88 -0.01
N SER A 239 -9.16 -6.16 0.18
CA SER A 239 -10.10 -7.26 0.38
C SER A 239 -9.55 -8.17 1.46
N SER A 240 -10.44 -8.83 2.20
CA SER A 240 -10.18 -9.94 3.11
C SER A 240 -9.09 -10.94 2.66
N THR A 241 -8.94 -11.16 1.35
CA THR A 241 -7.92 -12.10 0.84
C THR A 241 -6.52 -11.51 0.65
N ASP A 242 -6.30 -10.27 1.07
CA ASP A 242 -5.05 -9.56 0.83
C ASP A 242 -3.91 -9.91 1.78
N THR A 243 -2.70 -9.67 1.26
CA THR A 243 -1.46 -9.66 2.02
C THR A 243 -0.85 -8.28 1.88
N TYR A 244 -0.83 -7.54 2.98
CA TYR A 244 -0.19 -6.23 3.09
C TYR A 244 1.29 -6.40 3.44
N ILE A 245 2.14 -5.58 2.83
CA ILE A 245 3.55 -5.49 3.22
C ILE A 245 3.77 -4.21 4.03
N GLY A 246 4.03 -4.37 5.32
CA GLY A 246 4.29 -3.27 6.25
C GLY A 246 5.80 -2.99 6.30
N TYR A 247 6.25 -1.84 5.82
CA TYR A 247 7.66 -1.49 5.78
C TYR A 247 7.94 -0.01 6.00
N LEU A 248 6.91 0.83 6.07
CA LEU A 248 7.06 2.21 6.49
C LEU A 248 7.10 2.24 8.03
N PRO A 249 7.74 3.24 8.64
CA PRO A 249 7.76 3.33 10.09
C PRO A 249 6.35 3.55 10.66
N LEU A 250 5.96 2.77 11.67
CA LEU A 250 4.71 2.96 12.44
C LEU A 250 4.66 4.31 13.19
N ALA A 251 5.80 4.99 13.33
CA ALA A 251 5.86 6.37 13.81
C ALA A 251 5.22 7.38 12.84
N HIS A 252 4.85 6.97 11.62
CA HIS A 252 4.21 7.80 10.62
C HIS A 252 2.77 7.34 10.37
N ILE A 253 1.80 8.27 10.41
CA ILE A 253 0.37 7.97 10.38
C ILE A 253 -0.07 7.15 9.15
N LEU A 254 0.60 7.36 8.01
CA LEU A 254 0.30 6.61 6.77
C LEU A 254 0.38 5.09 6.96
N GLU A 255 1.39 4.58 7.69
CA GLU A 255 1.52 3.12 7.88
C GLU A 255 0.48 2.59 8.85
N VAL A 256 0.26 3.30 9.97
CA VAL A 256 -0.76 2.97 10.96
C VAL A 256 -2.14 2.90 10.29
N ALA A 257 -2.48 3.90 9.48
CA ALA A 257 -3.75 3.95 8.78
C ALA A 257 -3.87 2.83 7.73
N ALA A 258 -2.80 2.51 7.00
CA ALA A 258 -2.78 1.43 6.02
C ALA A 258 -2.96 0.04 6.66
N GLU A 259 -2.25 -0.24 7.76
CA GLU A 259 -2.34 -1.50 8.50
C GLU A 259 -3.74 -1.67 9.09
N LEU A 260 -4.25 -0.64 9.78
CA LEU A 260 -5.61 -0.69 10.34
C LEU A 260 -6.68 -0.87 9.26
N THR A 261 -6.57 -0.16 8.13
CA THR A 261 -7.48 -0.33 6.98
C THR A 261 -7.47 -1.79 6.50
N CYS A 262 -6.30 -2.42 6.43
CA CYS A 262 -6.20 -3.83 6.04
C CYS A 262 -6.91 -4.74 7.04
N LEU A 263 -6.70 -4.52 8.34
CA LEU A 263 -7.33 -5.32 9.38
C LEU A 263 -8.86 -5.14 9.42
N VAL A 264 -9.37 -3.92 9.22
CA VAL A 264 -10.82 -3.62 9.28
C VAL A 264 -11.56 -3.87 7.96
N SER A 265 -10.86 -4.10 6.84
CA SER A 265 -11.46 -4.16 5.49
C SER A 265 -12.59 -5.19 5.33
N GLU A 266 -12.66 -6.22 6.18
CA GLU A 266 -13.77 -7.17 6.16
C GLU A 266 -15.08 -6.62 6.75
N LEU A 267 -15.00 -5.66 7.68
CA LEU A 267 -16.16 -5.09 8.36
C LEU A 267 -17.04 -4.22 7.44
N ILE A 268 -16.44 -3.66 6.40
CA ILE A 268 -17.09 -2.67 5.50
C ILE A 268 -17.66 -3.34 4.24
N GLY A 269 -17.47 -4.66 4.10
CA GLY A 269 -17.87 -5.46 2.94
C GLY A 269 -19.38 -5.72 2.77
N CYS A 270 -20.27 -5.02 3.46
CA CYS A 270 -21.71 -5.34 3.48
C CYS A 270 -22.54 -4.83 2.28
N TYR A 271 -21.92 -4.35 1.20
CA TYR A 271 -22.64 -3.83 0.01
C TYR A 271 -22.53 -4.71 -1.25
N CYS A 272 -21.83 -5.85 -1.22
CA CYS A 272 -21.66 -6.72 -2.39
C CYS A 272 -22.06 -8.16 -2.06
N ASN A 273 -23.22 -8.62 -2.55
CA ASN A 273 -23.67 -10.01 -2.50
C ASN A 273 -22.77 -10.95 -3.32
N PHE A 274 -21.53 -11.19 -2.89
CA PHE A 274 -20.69 -12.26 -3.40
C PHE A 274 -19.97 -12.92 -2.23
N VAL A 275 -20.36 -14.17 -1.95
CA VAL A 275 -19.71 -15.05 -0.97
C VAL A 275 -18.32 -15.39 -1.49
N ILE A 276 -17.33 -14.55 -1.17
CA ILE A 276 -15.92 -14.86 -1.30
C ILE A 276 -15.44 -15.19 0.11
N SER A 277 -14.88 -16.40 0.27
CA SER A 277 -14.30 -16.93 1.52
C SER A 277 -13.67 -15.84 2.38
N LEU A 278 -14.28 -15.58 3.54
CA LEU A 278 -13.86 -14.57 4.52
C LEU A 278 -12.48 -14.93 5.06
N ARG A 279 -11.54 -13.99 5.01
CA ARG A 279 -10.16 -14.13 5.50
C ARG A 279 -9.78 -12.79 6.14
N GLY A 280 -9.16 -12.81 7.31
CA GLY A 280 -8.49 -11.60 7.79
C GLY A 280 -7.33 -11.26 6.84
N CYS A 281 -7.11 -9.97 6.58
CA CYS A 281 -5.90 -9.53 5.87
C CYS A 281 -4.69 -9.82 6.74
N ARG A 282 -3.63 -10.39 6.15
CA ARG A 282 -2.36 -10.59 6.86
C ARG A 282 -1.35 -9.51 6.52
N ILE A 283 -0.56 -9.10 7.50
CA ILE A 283 0.49 -8.10 7.37
C ILE A 283 1.84 -8.81 7.51
N GLY A 284 2.67 -8.77 6.47
CA GLY A 284 4.06 -9.18 6.54
C GLY A 284 4.96 -7.97 6.70
N TYR A 285 5.67 -7.89 7.82
CA TYR A 285 6.62 -6.83 8.08
C TYR A 285 7.90 -6.98 7.24
N SER A 286 8.46 -5.85 6.85
CA SER A 286 9.55 -5.68 5.91
C SER A 286 10.28 -4.37 6.25
N SER A 287 11.36 -4.06 5.54
CA SER A 287 12.01 -2.74 5.61
C SER A 287 12.20 -2.13 4.22
N PRO A 288 12.39 -0.80 4.10
CA PRO A 288 12.71 -0.18 2.81
C PRO A 288 14.02 -0.69 2.19
N LEU A 289 14.89 -1.33 2.98
CA LEU A 289 16.20 -1.83 2.56
C LEU A 289 16.18 -3.32 2.19
N THR A 290 15.13 -4.05 2.56
CA THR A 290 14.95 -5.49 2.33
C THR A 290 13.74 -5.81 1.43
N LEU A 291 12.96 -4.77 1.07
CA LEU A 291 11.70 -4.87 0.32
C LEU A 291 11.75 -5.77 -0.92
N HIS A 292 12.82 -5.71 -1.71
CA HIS A 292 13.00 -6.49 -2.94
C HIS A 292 14.42 -7.04 -3.04
N ASP A 293 14.67 -8.01 -3.93
CA ASP A 293 15.95 -8.72 -4.07
C ASP A 293 17.16 -7.79 -4.34
N ARG A 294 16.93 -6.62 -4.96
CA ARG A 294 17.95 -5.57 -5.16
C ARG A 294 18.11 -4.63 -3.96
N GLY A 295 17.55 -4.98 -2.81
CA GLY A 295 17.53 -4.15 -1.62
C GLY A 295 18.94 -3.91 -1.09
N ALA A 296 19.17 -2.73 -0.52
CA ALA A 296 20.51 -2.35 -0.05
C ALA A 296 21.04 -3.30 1.04
N LYS A 297 20.14 -3.89 1.85
CA LYS A 297 20.49 -4.87 2.89
C LYS A 297 20.40 -6.32 2.43
N ILE A 298 19.92 -6.65 1.23
CA ILE A 298 19.83 -8.05 0.80
C ILE A 298 21.19 -8.57 0.33
N LYS A 299 21.59 -9.75 0.82
CA LYS A 299 22.79 -10.47 0.39
C LYS A 299 22.66 -10.88 -1.08
N PRO A 300 23.64 -10.59 -1.95
CA PRO A 300 23.57 -10.96 -3.37
C PRO A 300 23.32 -12.47 -3.56
N GLY A 301 22.36 -12.81 -4.43
CA GLY A 301 21.96 -14.20 -4.67
C GLY A 301 20.83 -14.71 -3.75
N THR A 302 20.38 -13.90 -2.79
CA THR A 302 19.26 -14.21 -1.90
C THR A 302 18.02 -13.35 -2.21
N HIS A 303 16.92 -13.59 -1.51
CA HIS A 303 15.62 -12.99 -1.82
C HIS A 303 15.16 -11.97 -0.76
N GLY A 304 14.54 -10.89 -1.22
CA GLY A 304 13.91 -9.86 -0.40
C GLY A 304 12.47 -10.19 -0.02
N ASP A 305 11.85 -9.28 0.73
CA ASP A 305 10.58 -9.54 1.42
C ASP A 305 9.40 -9.73 0.45
N CYS A 306 9.35 -8.94 -0.62
CA CYS A 306 8.34 -9.10 -1.66
C CYS A 306 8.40 -10.45 -2.37
N TRP A 307 9.57 -11.08 -2.47
CA TRP A 307 9.70 -12.40 -3.09
C TRP A 307 9.03 -13.48 -2.23
N ALA A 308 9.28 -13.47 -0.92
CA ALA A 308 8.72 -14.44 0.03
C ALA A 308 7.24 -14.16 0.30
N LEU A 309 6.90 -12.91 0.63
CA LEU A 309 5.55 -12.52 1.05
C LEU A 309 4.54 -12.50 -0.10
N ARG A 310 5.00 -12.11 -1.30
CA ARG A 310 4.18 -11.91 -2.51
C ARG A 310 2.96 -11.01 -2.23
N PRO A 311 3.18 -9.76 -1.80
CA PRO A 311 2.10 -8.87 -1.36
C PRO A 311 1.11 -8.56 -2.48
N THR A 312 -0.13 -8.31 -2.09
CA THR A 312 -1.21 -7.88 -2.98
C THR A 312 -1.48 -6.38 -2.86
N VAL A 313 -1.19 -5.79 -1.71
CA VAL A 313 -1.38 -4.35 -1.43
C VAL A 313 -0.20 -3.79 -0.65
N MET A 314 0.08 -2.50 -0.82
CA MET A 314 1.12 -1.78 -0.08
C MET A 314 0.81 -0.29 -0.01
N ALA A 315 1.26 0.39 1.05
CA ALA A 315 1.42 1.84 1.04
C ALA A 315 2.82 2.21 0.54
N ALA A 316 2.96 3.34 -0.14
CA ALA A 316 4.25 3.83 -0.61
C ALA A 316 4.28 5.36 -0.66
N VAL A 317 5.37 5.94 -0.18
CA VAL A 317 5.66 7.38 -0.38
C VAL A 317 6.32 7.60 -1.74
N PRO A 318 6.22 8.81 -2.35
CA PRO A 318 6.80 9.08 -3.67
C PRO A 318 8.28 8.69 -3.80
N ALA A 319 9.09 8.92 -2.76
CA ALA A 319 10.50 8.54 -2.75
C ALA A 319 10.73 7.03 -2.91
N ILE A 320 9.85 6.19 -2.36
CA ILE A 320 9.94 4.73 -2.55
C ILE A 320 9.54 4.36 -3.96
N MET A 321 8.50 5.00 -4.52
CA MET A 321 8.12 4.77 -5.91
C MET A 321 9.23 5.16 -6.89
N ASP A 322 9.98 6.22 -6.63
CA ASP A 322 11.13 6.62 -7.44
C ASP A 322 12.28 5.59 -7.35
N ARG A 323 12.49 4.95 -6.19
CA ARG A 323 13.46 3.83 -6.06
C ARG A 323 13.01 2.62 -6.86
N ILE A 324 11.71 2.28 -6.80
CA ILE A 324 11.12 1.19 -7.61
C ILE A 324 11.27 1.51 -9.10
N PHE A 325 10.98 2.75 -9.52
CA PHE A 325 11.19 3.21 -10.89
C PHE A 325 12.63 2.96 -11.35
N LYS A 326 13.61 3.33 -10.53
CA LYS A 326 15.03 3.11 -10.84
C LYS A 326 15.36 1.61 -10.94
N ALA A 327 14.93 0.82 -9.97
CA ALA A 327 15.18 -0.62 -9.95
C ALA A 327 14.59 -1.35 -11.18
N VAL A 328 13.38 -0.97 -11.61
CA VAL A 328 12.77 -1.49 -12.83
C VAL A 328 13.53 -1.02 -14.07
N SER A 329 13.93 0.25 -14.13
CA SER A 329 14.71 0.80 -15.24
C SER A 329 16.03 0.03 -15.42
N ASP A 330 16.73 -0.24 -14.32
CA ASP A 330 17.99 -1.01 -14.32
C ASP A 330 17.76 -2.48 -14.74
N GLU A 331 16.64 -3.09 -14.34
CA GLU A 331 16.23 -4.44 -14.76
C GLU A 331 15.94 -4.53 -16.26
N VAL A 332 15.29 -3.52 -16.82
CA VAL A 332 15.03 -3.44 -18.25
C VAL A 332 16.34 -3.20 -19.02
N ALA A 333 17.20 -2.28 -18.56
CA ALA A 333 18.48 -1.97 -19.19
C ALA A 333 19.44 -3.19 -19.23
N SER A 334 19.44 -4.00 -18.18
CA SER A 334 20.24 -5.24 -18.11
C SER A 334 19.64 -6.42 -18.91
N SER A 335 18.39 -6.30 -19.39
CA SER A 335 17.73 -7.36 -20.15
C SER A 335 18.18 -7.36 -21.63
N PRO A 336 18.07 -8.50 -22.35
CA PRO A 336 18.41 -8.58 -23.77
C PRO A 336 17.65 -7.57 -24.62
N ARG A 337 18.22 -7.16 -25.76
CA ARG A 337 17.65 -6.10 -26.60
C ARG A 337 16.20 -6.35 -27.04
N LEU A 338 15.83 -7.61 -27.29
CA LEU A 338 14.45 -7.98 -27.59
C LEU A 338 13.50 -7.64 -26.43
N MET A 339 13.89 -7.93 -25.19
CA MET A 339 13.08 -7.62 -24.00
C MET A 339 12.96 -6.12 -23.76
N GLN A 340 14.02 -5.34 -24.05
CA GLN A 340 13.98 -3.89 -24.00
C GLN A 340 12.95 -3.31 -24.99
N GLU A 341 13.00 -3.75 -26.24
CA GLU A 341 12.05 -3.31 -27.27
C GLU A 341 10.61 -3.78 -26.99
N LEU A 342 10.44 -4.99 -26.47
CA LEU A 342 9.14 -5.49 -26.03
C LEU A 342 8.58 -4.67 -24.87
N PHE A 343 9.39 -4.34 -23.87
CA PHE A 343 8.99 -3.48 -22.78
C PHE A 343 8.57 -2.10 -23.30
N LYS A 344 9.40 -1.47 -24.15
CA LYS A 344 9.11 -0.17 -24.75
C LYS A 344 7.79 -0.18 -25.52
N LEU A 345 7.60 -1.17 -26.39
CA LEU A 345 6.37 -1.34 -27.17
C LEU A 345 5.12 -1.43 -26.27
N ASN A 346 5.18 -2.25 -25.22
CA ASN A 346 4.03 -2.46 -24.33
C ASN A 346 3.79 -1.26 -23.42
N TYR A 347 4.84 -0.61 -22.92
CA TYR A 347 4.73 0.62 -22.13
C TYR A 347 4.07 1.74 -22.94
N GLU A 348 4.55 2.01 -24.16
CA GLU A 348 3.99 3.06 -25.03
C GLU A 348 2.52 2.80 -25.36
N ARG A 349 2.17 1.54 -25.68
CA ARG A 349 0.78 1.12 -25.93
C ARG A 349 -0.10 1.36 -24.70
N LYS A 350 0.32 0.84 -23.54
CA LYS A 350 -0.48 0.94 -22.31
C LYS A 350 -0.62 2.39 -21.86
N ARG A 351 0.41 3.22 -22.07
CA ARG A 351 0.34 4.66 -21.82
C ARG A 351 -0.76 5.33 -22.64
N ALA A 352 -0.79 5.08 -23.95
CA ALA A 352 -1.81 5.65 -24.84
C ALA A 352 -3.24 5.24 -24.40
N ARG A 353 -3.40 3.97 -24.02
CA ARG A 353 -4.69 3.41 -23.58
C ARG A 353 -5.09 3.83 -22.16
N TYR A 354 -4.12 4.08 -21.28
CA TYR A 354 -4.38 4.51 -19.91
C TYR A 354 -5.10 5.86 -19.86
N GLU A 355 -4.71 6.80 -20.73
CA GLU A 355 -5.35 8.12 -20.84
C GLU A 355 -6.80 8.04 -21.34
N GLU A 356 -7.07 7.04 -22.17
CA GLU A 356 -8.41 6.74 -22.69
C GLU A 356 -9.26 5.90 -21.70
N GLY A 357 -8.71 5.50 -20.55
CA GLY A 357 -9.40 4.73 -19.51
C GLY A 357 -9.39 3.20 -19.70
N TYR A 358 -8.78 2.70 -20.78
CA TYR A 358 -8.72 1.27 -21.09
C TYR A 358 -7.68 0.51 -20.25
N CYS A 359 -7.92 -0.78 -20.03
CA CYS A 359 -6.95 -1.71 -19.44
C CYS A 359 -6.85 -2.97 -20.32
N SER A 360 -5.64 -3.51 -20.50
CA SER A 360 -5.38 -4.66 -21.39
C SER A 360 -4.86 -5.87 -20.60
N PRO A 361 -5.71 -6.57 -19.82
CA PRO A 361 -5.26 -7.46 -18.74
C PRO A 361 -4.44 -8.69 -19.20
N PHE A 362 -4.71 -9.26 -20.39
CA PHE A 362 -4.09 -10.51 -20.81
C PHE A 362 -2.65 -10.36 -21.30
N LEU A 363 -2.39 -9.38 -22.16
CA LEU A 363 -1.06 -9.13 -22.73
C LEU A 363 -0.09 -8.53 -21.70
N ASP A 364 -0.61 -7.67 -20.83
CA ASP A 364 0.14 -7.02 -19.76
C ASP A 364 0.79 -8.05 -18.82
N ARG A 365 0.05 -9.14 -18.51
CA ARG A 365 0.48 -10.13 -17.52
C ARG A 365 1.66 -10.97 -18.00
N ILE A 366 1.86 -11.11 -19.31
CA ILE A 366 2.96 -11.86 -19.89
C ILE A 366 4.22 -10.99 -19.95
N VAL A 367 4.09 -9.77 -20.48
CA VAL A 367 5.23 -8.88 -20.73
C VAL A 367 5.79 -8.29 -19.43
N PHE A 368 4.91 -7.83 -18.53
CA PHE A 368 5.34 -7.25 -17.26
C PHE A 368 5.59 -8.32 -16.18
N LYS A 369 5.45 -9.63 -16.48
CA LYS A 369 5.61 -10.70 -15.49
C LYS A 369 6.94 -10.61 -14.74
N LYS A 370 8.03 -10.36 -15.47
CA LYS A 370 9.39 -10.23 -14.90
C LYS A 370 9.50 -9.01 -13.98
N ILE A 371 8.91 -7.89 -14.39
CA ILE A 371 8.95 -6.62 -13.64
C ILE A 371 8.10 -6.68 -12.38
N ARG A 372 6.90 -7.25 -12.49
CA ARG A 372 5.99 -7.44 -11.36
C ARG A 372 6.59 -8.34 -10.27
N ARG A 373 7.47 -9.27 -10.62
CA ARG A 373 8.18 -10.12 -9.64
C ARG A 373 9.05 -9.33 -8.67
N LEU A 374 9.51 -8.13 -9.05
CA LEU A 374 10.25 -7.25 -8.14
C LEU A 374 9.45 -6.93 -6.88
N LEU A 375 8.13 -6.83 -7.00
CA LEU A 375 7.17 -6.64 -5.90
C LEU A 375 6.30 -7.90 -5.70
N GLY A 376 6.86 -9.09 -5.89
CA GLY A 376 6.20 -10.37 -5.58
C GLY A 376 5.19 -10.90 -6.60
N GLY A 377 4.87 -10.11 -7.62
CA GLY A 377 4.07 -10.52 -8.78
C GLY A 377 2.55 -10.61 -8.56
N LYS A 378 2.08 -10.37 -7.33
CA LYS A 378 0.66 -10.41 -6.94
C LYS A 378 0.05 -9.05 -6.62
N LEU A 379 0.87 -7.98 -6.62
CA LEU A 379 0.42 -6.63 -6.35
C LEU A 379 -0.77 -6.26 -7.26
N ARG A 380 -1.84 -5.80 -6.61
CA ARG A 380 -3.12 -5.41 -7.21
C ARG A 380 -3.59 -4.02 -6.79
N GLY A 381 -2.90 -3.36 -5.87
CA GLY A 381 -3.03 -1.90 -5.71
C GLY A 381 -2.03 -1.31 -4.73
N VAL A 382 -1.86 0.00 -4.86
CA VAL A 382 -0.89 0.79 -4.08
C VAL A 382 -1.57 2.05 -3.57
N MET A 383 -1.41 2.32 -2.27
CA MET A 383 -1.79 3.59 -1.67
C MET A 383 -0.58 4.51 -1.62
N SER A 384 -0.71 5.73 -2.14
CA SER A 384 0.32 6.76 -2.12
C SER A 384 -0.05 7.86 -1.15
N GLY A 385 0.90 8.34 -0.34
CA GLY A 385 0.69 9.45 0.57
C GLY A 385 1.98 10.09 1.06
N GLY A 386 1.86 11.07 1.97
CA GLY A 386 2.98 11.72 2.66
C GLY A 386 3.72 12.80 1.85
N ALA A 387 3.66 12.80 0.52
CA ALA A 387 4.20 13.87 -0.32
C ALA A 387 3.51 13.91 -1.70
N ALA A 388 3.72 15.00 -2.43
CA ALA A 388 3.23 15.15 -3.79
C ALA A 388 3.81 14.06 -4.72
N LEU A 389 2.94 13.29 -5.36
CA LEU A 389 3.34 12.27 -6.32
C LEU A 389 3.41 12.86 -7.73
N ASN A 390 4.56 12.70 -8.39
CA ASN A 390 4.73 13.08 -9.78
C ASN A 390 3.79 12.23 -10.68
N PRO A 391 2.97 12.85 -11.56
CA PRO A 391 2.14 12.14 -12.52
C PRO A 391 2.88 11.09 -13.35
N GLU A 392 4.15 11.35 -13.71
CA GLU A 392 5.01 10.41 -14.45
C GLU A 392 5.26 9.13 -13.63
N THR A 393 5.69 9.29 -12.38
CA THR A 393 5.95 8.15 -11.46
C THR A 393 4.66 7.36 -11.20
N GLN A 394 3.54 8.04 -10.98
CA GLN A 394 2.25 7.36 -10.79
C GLN A 394 1.86 6.52 -12.02
N ARG A 395 1.96 7.11 -13.21
CA ARG A 395 1.60 6.45 -14.47
C ARG A 395 2.51 5.26 -14.73
N PHE A 396 3.80 5.42 -14.51
CA PHE A 396 4.77 4.33 -14.59
C PHE A 396 4.41 3.16 -13.68
N MET A 397 4.08 3.46 -12.41
CA MET A 397 3.67 2.44 -11.44
C MET A 397 2.38 1.72 -11.86
N ASN A 398 1.36 2.47 -12.29
CA ASN A 398 0.11 1.90 -12.81
C ASN A 398 0.35 0.93 -13.98
N ILE A 399 1.25 1.31 -14.90
CA ILE A 399 1.58 0.55 -16.10
C ILE A 399 2.38 -0.70 -15.75
N CYS A 400 3.52 -0.53 -15.09
CA CYS A 400 4.50 -1.60 -14.85
C CYS A 400 4.02 -2.61 -13.81
N MET A 401 3.36 -2.15 -12.75
CA MET A 401 2.83 -3.05 -11.71
C MET A 401 1.46 -3.62 -12.07
N CYS A 402 0.81 -3.05 -13.11
CA CYS A 402 -0.52 -3.45 -13.57
C CYS A 402 -1.59 -3.34 -12.48
N CYS A 403 -1.49 -2.32 -11.63
CA CYS A 403 -2.39 -2.09 -10.51
C CYS A 403 -2.68 -0.59 -10.32
N PRO A 404 -3.86 -0.21 -9.82
CA PRO A 404 -4.16 1.18 -9.45
C PRO A 404 -3.23 1.70 -8.36
N VAL A 405 -2.75 2.93 -8.56
CA VAL A 405 -2.10 3.76 -7.54
C VAL A 405 -3.09 4.85 -7.12
N ILE A 406 -3.61 4.74 -5.90
CA ILE A 406 -4.53 5.71 -5.32
C ILE A 406 -3.72 6.71 -4.49
N GLN A 407 -3.99 7.99 -4.69
CA GLN A 407 -3.36 9.07 -3.93
C GLN A 407 -4.27 9.47 -2.77
N GLY A 408 -3.71 9.41 -1.55
CA GLY A 408 -4.27 10.03 -0.35
C GLY A 408 -3.54 11.35 -0.05
N TYR A 409 -4.31 12.33 0.42
CA TYR A 409 -3.82 13.60 0.93
C TYR A 409 -4.33 13.76 2.36
N GLY A 410 -3.45 14.07 3.29
CA GLY A 410 -3.74 14.17 4.72
C GLY A 410 -2.52 14.59 5.52
#